data_AF-A0A522MBX7-F1
#
_entry.id   AF-A0A522MBX7-F1
#
_cell.length_a   1.000
_cell.length_b   1.000
_cell.length_c   1.000
_cell.angle_alpha   90.00
_cell.angle_beta   90.00
_cell.angle_gamma   90.00
#
_symmetry.space_group_name_H-M   'P 1'
#
loop_
_entity.id
_entity.type
_entity.pdbx_description
1 polymer ?
#
loop_
_entity_poly.entity_id
_entity_poly.type
_entity_poly.pdbx_seq_one_letter_code
_entity_poly.pdbx_strand_id
1 'polypeptide(L)'
;MTLFLDSFWRAVAYCLRPRVIALSFLPLVIMVALALGLGYFFWTPALDWVRGMLDASAWLAHLWAWLDGVGAGNLKTVAAPLIVIFTVTPLLVIVSLLLVAAMMTPALVGLVAERRFPDLERKRGGSLLLSIVWSLGSTLLAAIALVISIPLWLVPPLILILPPLIWGWLTYRVMAFDALADYASRDERR
;
A
#
# COMPACT_ATOMS: atom_id res chain seq x y z
N MET A 1 29.00 1.83 4.84
CA MET A 1 28.17 2.88 5.48
C MET A 1 28.20 4.20 4.72
N THR A 2 29.37 4.67 4.25
CA THR A 2 29.49 5.92 3.47
C THR A 2 28.67 5.92 2.18
N LEU A 3 28.69 4.84 1.40
CA LEU A 3 27.89 4.72 0.18
C LEU A 3 26.38 4.79 0.41
N PHE A 4 25.89 4.27 1.55
CA PHE A 4 24.47 4.32 1.92
C PHE A 4 24.05 5.75 2.30
N LEU A 5 24.85 6.43 3.12
CA LEU A 5 24.55 7.81 3.54
C LEU A 5 24.66 8.79 2.36
N ASP A 6 25.63 8.59 1.48
CA ASP A 6 25.80 9.38 0.26
C ASP A 6 24.64 9.16 -0.71
N SER A 7 24.23 7.91 -0.96
CA SER A 7 23.06 7.62 -1.82
C SER A 7 21.76 8.17 -1.22
N PHE A 8 21.59 8.07 0.10
CA PHE A 8 20.43 8.62 0.81
C PHE A 8 20.35 10.15 0.68
N TRP A 9 21.44 10.87 0.97
CA TRP A 9 21.45 12.33 0.87
C TRP A 9 21.20 12.81 -0.56
N ARG A 10 21.78 12.12 -1.55
CA ARG A 10 21.50 12.39 -2.95
C ARG A 10 20.02 12.22 -3.27
N ALA A 11 19.39 11.13 -2.82
CA ALA A 11 17.97 10.90 -3.02
C ALA A 11 17.11 12.02 -2.41
N VAL A 12 17.41 12.45 -1.18
CA VAL A 12 16.75 13.60 -0.53
C VAL A 12 16.90 14.86 -1.39
N ALA A 13 18.09 15.15 -1.92
CA ALA A 13 18.30 16.30 -2.80
C ALA A 13 17.53 16.18 -4.13
N TYR A 14 17.33 14.96 -4.66
CA TYR A 14 16.50 14.75 -5.86
C TYR A 14 15.03 15.04 -5.60
N CYS A 15 14.51 14.80 -4.39
CA CYS A 15 13.12 15.13 -4.03
C CYS A 15 12.81 16.63 -4.18
N LEU A 16 13.82 17.50 -4.05
CA LEU A 16 13.66 18.95 -4.21
C LEU A 16 13.63 19.41 -5.69
N ARG A 17 13.86 18.52 -6.65
CA ARG A 17 13.83 18.89 -8.07
C ARG A 17 12.37 19.08 -8.54
N PRO A 18 12.04 20.18 -9.23
CA PRO A 18 10.68 20.44 -9.71
C PRO A 18 10.09 19.30 -10.55
N ARG A 19 10.91 18.65 -11.38
CA ARG A 19 10.50 17.49 -12.19
C ARG A 19 10.09 16.28 -11.32
N VAL A 20 10.80 16.02 -10.23
CA VAL A 20 10.49 14.92 -9.30
C VAL A 20 9.21 15.22 -8.51
N ILE A 21 9.06 16.47 -8.08
CA ILE A 21 7.84 16.96 -7.41
C ILE A 21 6.63 16.80 -8.33
N ALA A 22 6.73 17.27 -9.58
CA ALA A 22 5.67 17.14 -10.58
C ALA A 22 5.31 15.66 -10.85
N LEU A 23 6.31 14.78 -10.99
CA LEU A 23 6.09 13.34 -11.15
C LEU A 23 5.37 12.70 -9.95
N SER A 24 5.57 13.23 -8.75
CA SER A 24 4.91 12.72 -7.53
C SER A 24 3.43 13.10 -7.46
N PHE A 25 3.03 14.22 -8.07
CA PHE A 25 1.62 14.61 -8.15
C PHE A 25 0.80 13.69 -9.05
N LEU A 26 1.41 13.08 -10.07
CA LEU A 26 0.70 12.26 -11.04
C LEU A 26 -0.02 11.05 -10.43
N PRO A 27 0.65 10.12 -9.70
CA PRO A 27 -0.04 9.01 -9.03
C PRO A 27 -1.01 9.52 -7.95
N LEU A 28 -0.68 10.63 -7.28
CA LEU A 28 -1.55 11.23 -6.26
C LEU A 28 -2.88 11.71 -6.85
N VAL A 29 -2.86 12.48 -7.94
CA VAL A 29 -4.07 12.98 -8.58
C VAL A 29 -4.93 11.82 -9.10
N ILE A 30 -4.31 10.81 -9.70
CA ILE A 30 -5.03 9.61 -10.16
C ILE A 30 -5.69 8.90 -8.98
N MET A 31 -4.96 8.70 -7.87
CA MET A 31 -5.52 8.07 -6.66
C MET A 31 -6.65 8.88 -6.04
N VAL A 32 -6.52 10.21 -5.97
CA VAL A 32 -7.59 11.09 -5.46
C VAL A 32 -8.82 11.02 -6.36
N ALA A 33 -8.64 11.14 -7.68
CA ALA A 33 -9.75 11.03 -8.62
C ALA A 33 -10.45 9.66 -8.55
N LEU A 34 -9.67 8.58 -8.44
CA LEU A 34 -10.19 7.22 -8.32
C LEU A 34 -10.91 7.00 -6.99
N ALA A 35 -10.33 7.43 -5.87
CA ALA A 35 -10.95 7.29 -4.55
C ALA A 35 -12.22 8.13 -4.42
N LEU A 36 -12.23 9.37 -4.90
CA LEU A 36 -13.41 10.22 -4.92
C LEU A 36 -14.48 9.70 -5.88
N GLY A 37 -14.08 9.24 -7.07
CA GLY A 37 -15.01 8.63 -8.02
C GLY A 37 -15.65 7.37 -7.45
N LEU A 38 -14.85 6.45 -6.92
CA LEU A 38 -15.37 5.24 -6.28
C LEU A 38 -16.22 5.55 -5.06
N GLY A 39 -15.80 6.48 -4.20
CA GLY A 39 -16.58 6.92 -3.06
C GLY A 39 -17.92 7.55 -3.46
N TYR A 40 -17.92 8.42 -4.48
CA TYR A 40 -19.15 9.07 -4.94
C TYR A 40 -20.16 8.06 -5.51
N PHE A 41 -19.72 7.12 -6.36
CA PHE A 41 -20.62 6.19 -7.04
C PHE A 41 -20.97 4.95 -6.21
N PHE A 42 -20.04 4.42 -5.41
CA PHE A 42 -20.18 3.09 -4.80
C PHE A 42 -20.28 3.09 -3.28
N TRP A 43 -20.12 4.22 -2.59
CA TRP A 43 -20.17 4.25 -1.12
C TRP A 43 -21.49 3.71 -0.56
N THR A 44 -22.62 4.32 -0.91
CA THR A 44 -23.94 3.89 -0.43
C THR A 44 -24.28 2.46 -0.86
N PRO A 45 -24.13 2.08 -2.16
CA PRO A 45 -24.37 0.70 -2.59
C PRO A 45 -23.50 -0.33 -1.86
N ALA A 46 -22.23 -0.03 -1.59
CA ALA A 46 -21.34 -0.93 -0.87
C ALA A 46 -21.78 -1.10 0.59
N LEU A 47 -22.16 -0.01 1.27
CA LEU A 47 -22.69 -0.07 2.63
C LEU A 47 -23.96 -0.90 2.71
N ASP A 48 -24.89 -0.69 1.77
CA ASP A 48 -26.17 -1.41 1.75
C ASP A 48 -25.96 -2.89 1.42
N TRP A 49 -25.02 -3.22 0.54
CA TRP A 49 -24.64 -4.60 0.26
C TRP A 49 -24.07 -5.30 1.51
N VAL A 50 -23.12 -4.65 2.20
CA VAL A 50 -22.54 -5.21 3.44
C VAL A 50 -23.61 -5.34 4.53
N ARG A 51 -24.48 -4.34 4.71
CA ARG A 51 -25.59 -4.41 5.66
C ARG A 51 -26.53 -5.57 5.35
N GLY A 52 -26.90 -5.74 4.08
CA GLY A 52 -27.71 -6.87 3.63
C GLY A 52 -27.08 -8.22 3.96
N MET A 53 -25.76 -8.37 3.78
CA MET A 53 -25.05 -9.60 4.19
C MET A 53 -25.05 -9.80 5.71
N LEU A 54 -24.88 -8.73 6.49
CA LEU A 54 -24.88 -8.80 7.94
C LEU A 54 -26.26 -9.17 8.50
N ASP A 55 -27.32 -8.62 7.92
CA ASP A 55 -28.71 -8.87 8.35
C ASP A 55 -29.24 -10.24 7.87
N ALA A 56 -28.73 -10.78 6.76
CA ALA A 56 -29.09 -12.12 6.28
C ALA A 56 -28.55 -13.27 7.15
N SER A 57 -27.58 -13.00 8.04
CA SER A 57 -26.98 -14.03 8.89
C SER A 57 -27.70 -14.15 10.23
N ALA A 58 -28.40 -15.28 10.42
CA ALA A 58 -29.10 -15.59 11.67
C ALA A 58 -28.16 -15.63 12.89
N TRP A 59 -26.91 -16.05 12.72
CA TRP A 59 -25.92 -16.09 13.80
C TRP A 59 -25.49 -14.67 14.24
N LEU A 60 -25.31 -13.76 13.27
CA LEU A 60 -25.00 -12.36 13.54
C LEU A 60 -26.17 -11.66 14.25
N ALA A 61 -27.42 -12.00 13.93
CA ALA A 61 -28.58 -11.45 14.63
C ALA A 61 -28.55 -11.76 16.14
N HIS A 62 -28.15 -12.97 16.53
CA HIS A 62 -27.98 -13.33 17.94
C HIS A 62 -26.83 -12.56 18.61
N LEU A 63 -25.71 -12.38 17.92
CA LEU A 63 -24.58 -11.58 18.41
C LEU A 63 -24.97 -10.11 18.63
N TRP A 64 -25.73 -9.53 17.69
CA TRP A 64 -26.21 -8.15 17.80
C TRP A 64 -27.21 -7.97 18.94
N ALA A 65 -28.15 -8.91 19.12
CA ALA A 65 -29.10 -8.87 20.23
C ALA A 65 -28.41 -8.97 21.61
N TRP A 66 -27.34 -9.79 21.69
CA TRP A 66 -26.52 -9.85 22.89
C TRP A 66 -25.75 -8.53 23.13
N LEU A 67 -25.16 -7.93 22.08
CA LEU A 67 -24.49 -6.63 22.17
C LEU A 67 -25.44 -5.51 22.61
N ASP A 68 -26.67 -5.49 22.08
CA ASP A 68 -27.73 -4.57 22.51
C ASP A 68 -28.01 -4.72 24.01
N GLY A 69 -28.07 -5.97 24.51
CA GLY A 69 -28.27 -6.27 25.93
C GLY A 69 -27.16 -5.79 26.87
N VAL A 70 -25.94 -5.61 26.37
CA VAL A 70 -24.78 -5.10 27.13
C VAL A 70 -24.59 -3.57 26.92
N GLY A 71 -25.51 -2.90 26.22
CA GLY A 71 -25.46 -1.46 25.95
C GLY A 71 -24.56 -1.07 24.77
N ALA A 72 -24.15 -2.04 23.95
CA ALA A 72 -23.20 -1.91 22.85
C ALA A 72 -23.87 -1.81 21.45
N GLY A 73 -25.18 -1.54 21.39
CA GLY A 73 -25.97 -1.58 20.16
C GLY A 73 -25.51 -0.66 19.02
N ASN A 74 -24.86 0.45 19.35
CA ASN A 74 -24.30 1.38 18.36
C ASN A 74 -23.20 0.73 17.49
N LEU A 75 -22.55 -0.36 17.93
CA LEU A 75 -21.54 -1.08 17.15
C LEU A 75 -22.09 -1.60 15.82
N LYS A 76 -23.37 -1.97 15.75
CA LYS A 76 -23.99 -2.44 14.50
C LYS A 76 -23.98 -1.35 13.42
N THR A 77 -24.14 -0.08 13.82
CA THR A 77 -24.23 1.05 12.87
C THR A 77 -22.88 1.36 12.19
N VAL A 78 -21.78 1.13 12.91
CA VAL A 78 -20.40 1.38 12.42
C VAL A 78 -19.75 0.15 11.79
N ALA A 79 -20.31 -1.05 12.01
CA ALA A 79 -19.74 -2.30 11.49
C ALA A 79 -19.62 -2.31 9.96
N ALA A 80 -20.69 -1.97 9.23
CA ALA A 80 -20.67 -1.97 7.77
C ALA A 80 -19.64 -0.96 7.20
N PRO A 81 -19.59 0.32 7.63
CA PRO A 81 -18.53 1.23 7.23
C PRO A 81 -17.11 0.72 7.52
N LEU A 82 -16.88 0.14 8.69
CA LEU A 82 -15.56 -0.40 9.04
C LEU A 82 -15.15 -1.54 8.10
N ILE A 83 -16.05 -2.49 7.83
CA ILE A 83 -15.77 -3.61 6.90
C ILE A 83 -15.41 -3.08 5.51
N VAL A 84 -16.16 -2.11 4.99
CA VAL A 84 -15.86 -1.49 3.69
C VAL A 84 -14.48 -0.84 3.72
N ILE A 85 -14.18 -0.02 4.73
CA ILE A 85 -12.89 0.67 4.86
C ILE A 85 -11.73 -0.34 4.94
N PHE A 86 -11.81 -1.32 5.85
CA PHE A 86 -10.76 -2.34 6.02
C PHE A 86 -10.54 -3.19 4.76
N THR A 87 -11.57 -3.37 3.92
CA THR A 87 -11.46 -4.10 2.66
C THR A 87 -10.86 -3.23 1.55
N VAL A 88 -11.31 -1.98 1.44
CA VAL A 88 -10.93 -1.07 0.36
C VAL A 88 -9.54 -0.47 0.58
N THR A 89 -9.15 -0.17 1.82
CA THR A 89 -7.86 0.47 2.12
C THR A 89 -6.66 -0.34 1.60
N PRO A 90 -6.53 -1.67 1.84
CA PRO A 90 -5.43 -2.45 1.27
C PRO A 90 -5.43 -2.45 -0.27
N LEU A 91 -6.60 -2.50 -0.90
CA LEU A 91 -6.73 -2.42 -2.36
C LEU A 91 -6.21 -1.08 -2.89
N LEU A 92 -6.57 0.03 -2.23
CA LEU A 92 -6.05 1.36 -2.58
C LEU A 92 -4.53 1.45 -2.40
N VAL A 93 -3.97 0.84 -1.34
CA VAL A 93 -2.52 0.76 -1.15
C VAL A 93 -1.86 0.02 -2.32
N ILE A 94 -2.38 -1.14 -2.71
CA ILE A 94 -1.86 -1.91 -3.85
C ILE A 94 -1.91 -1.06 -5.13
N VAL A 95 -3.07 -0.47 -5.45
CA VAL A 95 -3.22 0.38 -6.65
C VAL A 95 -2.26 1.56 -6.62
N SER A 96 -2.04 2.19 -5.46
CA SER A 96 -1.10 3.29 -5.31
C SER A 96 0.35 2.84 -5.58
N LEU A 97 0.76 1.69 -5.05
CA LEU A 97 2.09 1.12 -5.28
C LEU A 97 2.28 0.78 -6.76
N LEU A 98 1.26 0.23 -7.42
CA LEU A 98 1.31 -0.07 -8.85
C LEU A 98 1.42 1.18 -9.71
N LEU A 99 0.69 2.25 -9.39
CA LEU A 99 0.81 3.53 -10.10
C LEU A 99 2.20 4.13 -9.94
N VAL A 100 2.75 4.10 -8.72
CA VAL A 100 4.12 4.56 -8.45
C VAL A 100 5.12 3.72 -9.24
N ALA A 101 5.02 2.38 -9.18
CA ALA A 101 5.88 1.45 -9.90
C ALA A 101 5.81 1.65 -11.42
N ALA A 102 4.62 1.87 -11.97
CA ALA A 102 4.41 1.99 -13.42
C ALA A 102 4.78 3.36 -13.97
N MET A 103 4.64 4.44 -13.18
CA MET A 103 4.79 5.81 -13.67
C MET A 103 6.01 6.52 -13.09
N MET A 104 6.12 6.54 -11.76
CA MET A 104 7.12 7.33 -11.05
C MET A 104 8.48 6.64 -11.05
N THR A 105 8.52 5.34 -10.73
CA THR A 105 9.77 4.56 -10.67
C THR A 105 10.56 4.61 -11.98
N PRO A 106 10.01 4.25 -13.16
CA PRO A 106 10.80 4.27 -14.40
C PRO A 106 11.29 5.67 -14.77
N ALA A 107 10.50 6.71 -14.48
CA ALA A 107 10.89 8.10 -14.73
C ALA A 107 12.05 8.55 -13.81
N LEU A 108 12.02 8.15 -12.53
CA LEU A 108 13.07 8.48 -11.58
C LEU A 108 14.35 7.69 -11.85
N VAL A 109 14.25 6.39 -12.09
CA VAL A 109 15.42 5.56 -12.37
C VAL A 109 16.06 6.00 -13.69
N GLY A 110 15.26 6.33 -14.71
CA GLY A 110 15.76 6.93 -15.96
C GLY A 110 16.51 8.25 -15.72
N LEU A 111 15.98 9.16 -14.90
CA LEU A 111 16.64 10.43 -14.55
C LEU A 111 17.98 10.22 -13.83
N VAL A 112 18.08 9.20 -12.98
CA VAL A 112 19.32 8.87 -12.26
C VAL A 112 20.33 8.23 -13.19
N ALA A 113 19.90 7.28 -14.03
CA ALA A 113 20.75 6.62 -15.02
C ALA A 113 21.37 7.65 -15.99
N GLU A 114 20.55 8.49 -16.62
CA GLU A 114 21.02 9.52 -17.57
C GLU A 114 22.02 10.49 -16.96
N ARG A 115 21.89 10.81 -15.67
CA ARG A 115 22.74 11.82 -15.02
C ARG A 115 23.99 11.28 -14.35
N ARG A 116 23.96 10.05 -13.84
CA ARG A 116 25.03 9.53 -12.98
C ARG A 116 25.64 8.24 -13.48
N PHE A 117 24.92 7.49 -14.32
CA PHE A 117 25.38 6.22 -14.85
C PHE A 117 25.05 6.13 -16.36
N PRO A 118 25.63 7.01 -17.19
CA PRO A 118 25.35 7.05 -18.63
C PRO A 118 25.69 5.74 -19.34
N ASP A 119 26.67 4.99 -18.82
CA ASP A 119 27.10 3.69 -19.36
C ASP A 119 26.27 2.50 -18.82
N LEU A 120 25.26 2.75 -17.99
CA LEU A 120 24.46 1.68 -17.37
C LEU A 120 23.44 1.11 -18.37
N GLU A 121 23.66 -0.14 -18.75
CA GLU A 121 22.79 -0.85 -19.69
C GLU A 121 21.43 -1.20 -19.07
N ARG A 122 20.35 -0.90 -19.81
CA ARG A 122 19.00 -1.31 -19.44
C ARG A 122 18.79 -2.78 -19.79
N LYS A 123 18.98 -3.67 -18.82
CA LYS A 123 18.74 -5.12 -19.00
C LYS A 123 17.26 -5.49 -19.20
N ARG A 124 16.30 -4.56 -18.98
CA ARG A 124 14.84 -4.74 -19.16
C ARG A 124 14.33 -6.06 -18.55
N GLY A 125 14.88 -6.45 -17.40
CA GLY A 125 14.65 -7.75 -16.78
C GLY A 125 13.30 -7.88 -16.04
N GLY A 126 12.58 -6.79 -15.89
CA GLY A 126 11.34 -6.68 -15.13
C GLY A 126 10.12 -6.55 -16.03
N SER A 127 9.02 -7.20 -15.63
CA SER A 127 7.71 -6.98 -16.24
C SER A 127 6.77 -6.36 -15.21
N LEU A 128 5.84 -5.52 -15.67
CA LEU A 128 4.78 -4.96 -14.83
C LEU A 128 3.98 -6.07 -14.12
N LEU A 129 3.76 -7.21 -14.79
CA LEU A 129 3.13 -8.39 -14.19
C LEU A 129 3.93 -8.94 -13.00
N LEU A 130 5.25 -8.95 -13.09
CA LEU A 130 6.11 -9.42 -12.00
C LEU A 130 6.08 -8.44 -10.82
N SER A 131 6.09 -7.13 -11.07
CA SER A 131 5.89 -6.12 -10.02
C SER A 131 4.51 -6.24 -9.36
N ILE A 132 3.45 -6.56 -10.12
CA ILE A 132 2.11 -6.80 -9.58
C ILE A 132 2.12 -8.02 -8.66
N VAL A 133 2.60 -9.17 -9.11
CA VAL A 133 2.63 -10.40 -8.31
C VAL A 133 3.50 -10.21 -7.06
N TRP A 134 4.64 -9.53 -7.19
CA TRP A 134 5.54 -9.25 -6.07
C TRP A 134 4.91 -8.30 -5.05
N SER A 135 4.27 -7.22 -5.51
CA SER A 135 3.58 -6.26 -4.64
C SER A 135 2.39 -6.89 -3.94
N LEU A 136 1.60 -7.70 -4.64
CA LEU A 136 0.48 -8.45 -4.06
C LEU A 136 0.98 -9.44 -2.99
N GLY A 137 1.99 -10.24 -3.31
CA GLY A 137 2.56 -11.20 -2.36
C GLY A 137 3.15 -10.50 -1.12
N SER A 138 3.84 -9.38 -1.30
CA SER A 138 4.41 -8.60 -0.20
C SER A 138 3.30 -7.94 0.65
N THR A 139 2.26 -7.39 0.02
CA THR A 139 1.13 -6.78 0.72
C THR A 139 0.35 -7.82 1.52
N LEU A 140 0.11 -9.00 0.94
CA LEU A 140 -0.53 -10.11 1.65
C LEU A 140 0.30 -10.53 2.88
N LEU A 141 1.62 -10.64 2.73
CA LEU A 141 2.50 -10.97 3.85
C LEU A 141 2.47 -9.90 4.94
N ALA A 142 2.45 -8.62 4.56
CA ALA A 142 2.33 -7.50 5.48
C ALA A 142 0.96 -7.48 6.20
N ALA A 143 -0.13 -7.79 5.50
CA ALA A 143 -1.47 -7.90 6.09
C ALA A 143 -1.53 -9.05 7.11
N ILE A 144 -0.99 -10.22 6.76
CA ILE A 144 -0.86 -11.35 7.69
C ILE A 144 -0.03 -10.94 8.92
N ALA A 145 1.11 -10.28 8.71
CA ALA A 145 1.95 -9.80 9.81
C ALA A 145 1.21 -8.80 10.71
N LEU A 146 0.42 -7.88 10.14
CA LEU A 146 -0.39 -6.94 10.90
C LEU A 146 -1.43 -7.65 11.76
N VAL A 147 -2.19 -8.60 11.19
CA VAL A 147 -3.19 -9.38 11.93
C VAL A 147 -2.54 -10.16 13.06
N ILE A 148 -1.42 -10.85 12.79
CA ILE A 148 -0.66 -11.58 13.81
C ILE A 148 -0.11 -10.64 14.88
N SER A 149 0.15 -9.38 14.54
CA SER A 149 0.67 -8.39 15.51
C SER A 149 -0.40 -7.81 16.44
N ILE A 150 -1.70 -7.98 16.17
CA ILE A 150 -2.79 -7.41 16.99
C ILE A 150 -2.67 -7.73 18.49
N PRO A 151 -2.42 -8.98 18.92
CA PRO A 151 -2.27 -9.29 20.35
C PRO A 151 -1.10 -8.54 21.01
N LEU A 152 -0.04 -8.27 20.24
CA LEU A 152 1.14 -7.56 20.72
C LEU A 152 0.88 -6.05 20.90
N TRP A 153 -0.15 -5.50 20.26
CA TRP A 153 -0.49 -4.08 20.36
C TRP A 153 -1.01 -3.68 21.74
N LEU A 154 -1.47 -4.65 22.54
CA LEU A 154 -1.90 -4.42 23.92
C LEU A 154 -0.74 -4.00 24.84
N VAL A 155 0.51 -4.20 24.39
CA VAL A 155 1.72 -3.73 25.08
C VAL A 155 2.05 -2.32 24.54
N PRO A 156 1.92 -1.24 25.35
CA PRO A 156 2.00 0.14 24.89
C PRO A 156 3.19 0.54 24.00
N PRO A 157 4.43 0.07 24.20
CA PRO A 157 5.53 0.37 23.28
C PRO A 157 5.41 -0.35 21.92
N LEU A 158 4.79 -1.54 21.86
CA LEU A 158 4.81 -2.37 20.66
C LEU A 158 3.85 -1.87 19.56
N ILE A 159 2.71 -1.28 19.92
CA ILE A 159 1.78 -0.69 18.95
C ILE A 159 2.41 0.47 18.17
N LEU A 160 3.39 1.18 18.76
CA LEU A 160 4.10 2.27 18.10
C LEU A 160 5.23 1.77 17.19
N ILE A 161 5.70 0.53 17.36
CA ILE A 161 6.87 -0.01 16.67
C ILE A 161 6.45 -0.98 15.56
N LEU A 162 5.58 -1.93 15.85
CA LEU A 162 5.25 -3.03 14.94
C LEU A 162 4.58 -2.54 13.64
N PRO A 163 3.53 -1.68 13.67
CA PRO A 163 2.90 -1.23 12.43
C PRO A 163 3.86 -0.43 11.53
N PRO A 164 4.62 0.58 12.02
CA PRO A 164 5.60 1.27 11.19
C PRO A 164 6.70 0.36 10.66
N LEU A 165 7.15 -0.63 11.44
CA LEU A 165 8.18 -1.58 11.00
C LEU A 165 7.68 -2.46 9.87
N ILE A 166 6.47 -3.02 9.98
CA ILE A 166 5.84 -3.83 8.93
C ILE A 166 5.64 -2.98 7.67
N TRP A 167 5.20 -1.73 7.84
CA TRP A 167 4.97 -0.81 6.73
C TRP A 167 6.28 -0.39 6.04
N GLY A 168 7.32 -0.09 6.81
CA GLY A 168 8.67 0.19 6.30
C GLY A 168 9.27 -1.01 5.57
N TRP A 169 9.08 -2.21 6.11
CA TRP A 169 9.50 -3.45 5.44
C TRP A 169 8.78 -3.68 4.11
N LEU A 170 7.45 -3.47 4.07
CA LEU A 170 6.65 -3.60 2.85
C LEU A 170 7.12 -2.62 1.77
N THR A 171 7.23 -1.33 2.13
CA THR A 171 7.65 -0.28 1.19
C THR A 171 9.06 -0.50 0.68
N TYR A 172 10.00 -0.88 1.54
CA TYR A 172 11.34 -1.28 1.13
C TYR A 172 11.29 -2.41 0.10
N ARG A 173 10.55 -3.49 0.39
CA ARG A 173 10.50 -4.69 -0.46
C ARG A 173 9.90 -4.42 -1.84
N VAL A 174 8.90 -3.54 -1.93
CA VAL A 174 8.27 -3.16 -3.20
C VAL A 174 9.18 -2.20 -3.97
N MET A 175 9.63 -1.12 -3.34
CA MET A 175 10.45 -0.10 -4.02
C MET A 175 11.81 -0.63 -4.47
N ALA A 176 12.45 -1.48 -3.67
CA ALA A 176 13.73 -2.10 -4.06
C ALA A 176 13.56 -3.02 -5.27
N PHE A 177 12.46 -3.79 -5.31
CA PHE A 177 12.15 -4.65 -6.45
C PHE A 177 11.91 -3.83 -7.72
N ASP A 178 11.10 -2.77 -7.63
CA ASP A 178 10.79 -1.93 -8.79
C ASP A 178 12.01 -1.15 -9.30
N ALA A 179 12.90 -0.69 -8.40
CA ALA A 179 14.14 -0.02 -8.80
C ALA A 179 15.10 -0.96 -9.57
N LEU A 180 15.15 -2.24 -9.18
CA LEU A 180 16.01 -3.24 -9.81
C LEU A 180 15.40 -3.85 -11.07
N ALA A 181 14.07 -3.78 -11.22
CA ALA A 181 13.34 -4.40 -12.33
C ALA A 181 13.88 -3.99 -13.71
N ASP A 182 14.23 -2.73 -13.91
CA ASP A 182 14.65 -2.21 -15.22
C ASP A 182 16.13 -2.48 -15.57
N TYR A 183 16.98 -2.71 -14.56
CA TYR A 183 18.45 -2.71 -14.71
C TYR A 183 19.14 -4.00 -14.24
N ALA A 184 18.51 -4.83 -13.42
CA ALA A 184 19.09 -6.06 -12.90
C ALA A 184 18.55 -7.31 -13.61
N SER A 185 19.43 -8.29 -13.83
CA SER A 185 19.05 -9.63 -14.30
C SER A 185 18.21 -10.38 -13.24
N ARG A 186 17.65 -11.55 -13.57
CA ARG A 186 16.97 -12.38 -12.56
C ARG A 186 17.91 -12.86 -11.45
N ASP A 187 19.17 -13.13 -11.79
CA ASP A 187 20.16 -13.64 -10.83
C ASP A 187 20.73 -12.51 -9.95
N GLU A 188 20.84 -11.30 -10.47
CA GLU A 188 21.26 -10.10 -9.71
C GLU A 188 20.18 -9.61 -8.73
N ARG A 189 18.95 -10.12 -8.80
CA ARG A 189 17.81 -9.73 -7.95
C ARG A 189 17.53 -10.65 -6.77
N ARG A 190 18.21 -11.79 -6.68
CA ARG A 190 18.08 -12.75 -5.57
C ARG A 190 18.89 -12.31 -4.36
#